data_AF-A0A256Z8I3-F1
#
_entry.id   AF-A0A256Z8I3-F1
#
_cell.length_a   1.000
_cell.length_b   1.000
_cell.length_c   1.000
_cell.angle_alpha   90.00
_cell.angle_beta   90.00
_cell.angle_gamma   90.00
#
_symmetry.space_group_name_H-M   'P 1'
#
loop_
_entity.id
_entity.type
_entity.pdbx_description
1 polymer ?
#
loop_
_entity_poly.entity_id
_entity_poly.type
_entity_poly.pdbx_seq_one_letter_code
_entity_poly.pdbx_strand_id
1 'polypeptide(L)'
;MYALSRSLTLYLKLILVLTSMTTYLIPFKPYPYLLSLLSITLLLLNRRFKLVTLISINALILLSLLIPVSLLFGQGIYNAINYTLYVITSLSAIMYVVVTTSPSEIEEYLKIKGVARFATLVYALKEEVLMIYETFKARGFEIGINFKRTIPPLIAILVNTIDRMITLEESLKARGYVT
;
A
#
# COMPACT_ATOMS: atom_id res chain seq x y z
N MET A 1 2.55 -28.43 10.25
CA MET A 1 3.60 -27.48 10.71
C MET A 1 3.73 -26.24 9.82
N TYR A 2 3.60 -26.32 8.50
CA TYR A 2 3.74 -25.16 7.59
C TYR A 2 2.64 -24.07 7.71
N ALA A 3 1.39 -24.43 7.97
CA ALA A 3 0.31 -23.44 8.14
C ALA A 3 0.45 -22.64 9.44
N LEU A 4 0.88 -23.31 10.52
CA LEU A 4 1.08 -22.67 11.82
C LEU A 4 2.20 -21.62 11.75
N SER A 5 3.34 -21.93 11.12
CA SER A 5 4.45 -20.97 10.98
C SER A 5 4.08 -19.76 10.11
N ARG A 6 3.26 -19.96 9.07
CA ARG A 6 2.79 -18.90 8.18
C ARG A 6 1.83 -17.94 8.88
N SER A 7 0.90 -18.49 9.67
CA SER A 7 -0.02 -17.71 10.50
C SER A 7 0.72 -16.85 11.53
N LEU A 8 1.71 -17.44 12.20
CA LEU A 8 2.50 -16.79 13.24
C LEU A 8 3.35 -15.66 12.65
N THR A 9 3.89 -15.86 11.44
CA THR A 9 4.62 -14.83 10.69
C THR A 9 3.73 -13.62 10.35
N LEU A 10 2.47 -13.86 10.01
CA LEU A 10 1.53 -12.79 9.68
C LEU A 10 1.05 -12.02 10.91
N TYR A 11 0.80 -12.70 12.03
CA TYR A 11 0.52 -12.03 13.29
C TYR A 11 1.69 -11.18 13.76
N LEU A 12 2.94 -11.66 13.62
CA LEU A 12 4.14 -10.87 13.92
C LEU A 12 4.24 -9.63 13.03
N LYS A 13 3.93 -9.75 11.74
CA LYS A 13 3.83 -8.63 10.80
C LYS A 13 2.79 -7.59 11.22
N LEU A 14 1.59 -8.03 11.60
CA LEU A 14 0.53 -7.15 12.07
C LEU A 14 0.88 -6.47 13.39
N ILE A 15 1.49 -7.21 14.33
CA ILE A 15 2.00 -6.66 15.58
C ILE A 15 3.08 -5.61 15.30
N LEU A 16 3.97 -5.85 14.34
CA LEU A 16 4.97 -4.86 13.90
C LEU A 16 4.31 -3.58 13.37
N VAL A 17 3.29 -3.71 12.52
CA VAL A 17 2.52 -2.56 12.02
C VAL A 17 1.83 -1.84 13.18
N LEU A 18 1.09 -2.54 14.03
CA LEU A 18 0.36 -1.95 15.15
C LEU A 18 1.30 -1.26 16.13
N THR A 19 2.43 -1.87 16.46
CA THR A 19 3.45 -1.27 17.34
C THR A 19 4.12 -0.08 16.67
N SER A 20 4.38 -0.12 15.35
CA SER A 20 4.92 1.02 14.61
C SER A 20 3.97 2.21 14.50
N MET A 21 2.65 1.99 14.47
CA MET A 21 1.63 3.05 14.46
C MET A 21 1.36 3.60 15.86
N THR A 22 1.45 2.76 16.89
CA THR A 22 1.16 3.16 18.28
C THR A 22 2.36 3.75 19.00
N THR A 23 3.57 3.65 18.46
CA THR A 23 4.77 4.29 19.03
C THR A 23 4.68 5.81 19.11
N TYR A 24 3.83 6.47 18.31
CA TYR A 24 3.57 7.91 18.46
C TYR A 24 2.83 8.26 19.76
N LEU A 25 2.04 7.32 20.30
CA LEU A 25 1.31 7.51 21.56
C LEU A 25 2.20 7.29 22.79
N ILE A 26 3.41 6.75 22.61
CA ILE A 26 4.36 6.52 23.70
C ILE A 26 5.32 7.71 23.72
N PRO A 27 5.22 8.61 24.71
CA PRO A 27 6.00 9.85 24.72
C PRO A 27 7.49 9.53 24.82
N PHE A 28 8.24 10.00 23.82
CA PHE A 28 9.69 10.26 23.85
C PHE A 28 10.57 9.20 24.53
N LYS A 29 10.50 7.96 24.06
CA LYS A 29 11.55 6.97 24.27
C LYS A 29 12.02 6.40 22.95
N PRO A 30 13.26 5.92 22.85
CA PRO A 30 13.90 5.82 21.55
C PRO A 30 13.48 4.49 20.85
N TYR A 31 12.51 3.74 21.38
CA TYR A 31 11.94 2.54 20.73
C TYR A 31 11.53 2.64 19.24
N PRO A 32 11.10 3.80 18.68
CA PRO A 32 10.79 3.91 17.25
C PRO A 32 12.00 3.62 16.34
N TYR A 33 13.23 4.00 16.73
CA TYR A 33 14.41 3.73 15.89
C TYR A 33 14.73 2.23 15.83
N LEU A 34 14.46 1.48 16.90
CA LEU A 34 14.68 0.03 16.92
C LEU A 34 13.70 -0.69 16.00
N LEU A 35 12.44 -0.27 16.00
CA LEU A 35 11.41 -0.81 15.12
C LEU A 35 11.67 -0.43 13.65
N SER A 36 12.18 0.78 13.39
CA SER A 36 12.56 1.21 12.04
C SER A 36 13.71 0.36 11.51
N LEU A 37 14.72 0.13 12.34
CA LEU A 37 15.90 -0.65 11.99
C LEU A 37 15.53 -2.12 11.79
N LEU A 38 14.63 -2.68 12.60
CA LEU A 38 14.11 -4.04 12.43
C LEU A 38 13.29 -4.18 11.14
N SER A 39 12.44 -3.20 10.83
CA SER A 39 11.62 -3.22 9.59
C SER A 39 12.49 -3.10 8.34
N ILE A 40 13.49 -2.21 8.35
CA ILE A 40 14.43 -2.00 7.24
C ILE A 40 15.33 -3.23 7.06
N THR A 41 15.83 -3.83 8.15
CA THR A 41 16.65 -5.04 8.08
C THR A 41 15.87 -6.24 7.55
N LEU A 42 14.59 -6.40 7.91
CA LEU A 42 13.70 -7.42 7.34
C LEU A 42 13.44 -7.20 5.84
N LEU A 43 13.28 -5.94 5.41
CA LEU A 43 13.15 -5.59 3.99
C LEU A 43 14.44 -5.87 3.19
N LEU A 44 15.61 -5.57 3.77
CA LEU A 44 16.93 -5.87 3.20
C LEU A 44 17.18 -7.38 3.10
N LEU A 45 16.82 -8.15 4.14
CA LEU A 45 16.94 -9.61 4.16
C LEU A 45 16.13 -10.26 3.04
N ASN A 46 14.98 -9.69 2.69
CA ASN A 46 14.15 -10.12 1.56
C ASN A 46 14.64 -9.60 0.19
N ARG A 47 15.89 -9.10 0.10
CA ARG A 47 16.54 -8.57 -1.11
C ARG A 47 15.74 -7.45 -1.79
N ARG A 48 14.90 -6.72 -1.05
CA ARG A 48 14.08 -5.62 -1.60
C ARG A 48 14.82 -4.28 -1.58
N PHE A 49 16.06 -4.26 -2.07
CA PHE A 49 16.95 -3.10 -2.05
C PHE A 49 16.32 -1.85 -2.69
N LYS A 50 15.60 -2.00 -3.81
CA LYS A 50 14.92 -0.89 -4.50
C LYS A 50 13.81 -0.23 -3.66
N LEU A 51 13.13 -1.00 -2.82
CA LEU A 51 12.10 -0.46 -1.92
C LEU A 51 12.74 0.23 -0.72
N VAL A 52 13.81 -0.35 -0.16
CA VAL A 52 14.57 0.26 0.94
C VAL A 52 15.16 1.60 0.52
N THR A 53 15.76 1.68 -0.67
CA THR A 53 16.29 2.96 -1.19
C THR A 53 15.18 4.00 -1.38
N LEU A 54 14.01 3.59 -1.89
CA LEU A 54 12.86 4.49 -2.06
C LEU A 54 12.31 5.01 -0.72
N ILE A 55 12.23 4.14 0.29
CA ILE A 55 11.85 4.53 1.66
C ILE A 55 12.88 5.51 2.24
N SER A 56 14.18 5.25 2.08
CA SER A 56 15.26 6.13 2.55
C SER A 56 15.29 7.49 1.84
N ILE A 57 14.99 7.54 0.54
CA ILE A 57 14.89 8.81 -0.19
C ILE A 57 13.70 9.61 0.30
N ASN A 58 12.52 8.98 0.43
CA ASN A 58 11.32 9.65 0.94
C ASN A 58 11.51 10.11 2.39
N ALA A 59 12.21 9.33 3.21
CA ALA A 59 12.62 9.69 4.57
C ALA A 59 13.44 10.98 4.61
N LEU A 60 14.46 11.09 3.75
CA LEU A 60 15.33 12.26 3.66
C LEU A 60 14.58 13.51 3.18
N ILE A 61 13.67 13.35 2.21
CA ILE A 61 12.79 14.45 1.75
C ILE A 61 11.86 14.90 2.89
N LEU A 62 11.31 13.95 3.64
CA LEU A 62 10.46 14.29 4.79
C LEU A 62 11.25 15.05 5.86
N LEU A 63 12.46 14.59 6.19
CA LEU A 63 13.37 15.27 7.12
C LEU A 63 13.67 16.71 6.67
N SER A 64 14.00 16.89 5.38
CA SER A 64 14.36 18.21 4.85
C SER A 64 13.19 19.19 4.85
N LEU A 65 11.94 18.71 4.83
CA LEU A 65 10.73 19.53 4.96
C LEU A 65 10.32 19.76 6.43
N LEU A 66 10.38 18.72 7.26
CA LEU A 66 9.91 18.76 8.64
C LEU A 66 10.85 19.50 9.58
N ILE A 67 12.17 19.46 9.35
CA ILE A 67 13.13 20.18 10.21
C ILE A 67 12.90 21.70 10.13
N PRO A 68 12.82 22.34 8.95
CA PRO A 68 12.51 23.76 8.85
C PRO A 68 11.13 24.11 9.42
N VAL A 69 10.11 23.30 9.12
CA VAL A 69 8.75 23.52 9.65
C VAL A 69 8.74 23.45 11.17
N SER A 70 9.40 22.45 11.76
CA SER A 70 9.48 22.31 13.22
C SER A 70 10.20 23.49 13.86
N LEU A 71 11.29 23.98 13.25
CA LEU A 71 11.98 25.20 13.69
C LEU A 71 11.09 26.44 13.61
N LEU A 72 10.28 26.58 12.55
CA LEU A 72 9.34 27.71 12.36
C LEU A 72 8.22 27.72 13.41
N PHE A 73 7.77 26.54 13.87
CA PHE A 73 6.73 26.40 14.88
C PHE A 73 7.27 26.25 16.32
N GLY A 74 8.57 26.53 16.55
CA GLY A 74 9.18 26.46 17.87
C GLY A 74 9.30 25.05 18.45
N GLN A 75 9.09 24.01 17.65
CA GLN A 75 9.32 22.63 18.04
C GLN A 75 10.83 22.35 17.98
N GLY A 76 11.38 21.77 19.05
CA GLY A 76 12.79 21.41 19.08
C GLY A 76 13.16 20.42 17.97
N ILE A 77 14.38 20.53 17.44
CA ILE A 77 14.93 19.65 16.38
C ILE A 77 14.72 18.16 16.70
N TYR A 78 14.81 17.79 17.98
CA TYR A 78 14.55 16.44 18.47
C TYR A 78 13.13 15.94 18.16
N ASN A 79 12.11 16.81 18.21
CA ASN A 79 10.73 16.43 17.87
C ASN A 79 10.59 16.17 16.36
N ALA A 80 11.22 16.99 15.53
CA ALA A 80 11.22 16.81 14.08
C ALA A 80 11.86 15.47 13.67
N ILE A 81 12.99 15.14 14.28
CA ILE A 81 13.72 13.88 14.04
C ILE A 81 12.86 12.70 14.49
N ASN A 82 12.28 12.75 15.71
CA ASN A 82 11.45 11.67 16.23
C ASN A 82 10.19 11.44 15.40
N TYR A 83 9.51 12.52 14.98
CA TYR A 83 8.34 12.42 14.12
C TYR A 83 8.70 11.79 12.77
N THR A 84 9.84 12.17 12.19
CA THR A 84 10.26 11.60 10.91
C THR A 84 10.63 10.13 11.05
N LEU A 85 11.35 9.74 12.12
CA LEU A 85 11.63 8.34 12.41
C LEU A 85 10.35 7.53 12.61
N TYR A 86 9.34 8.08 13.28
CA TYR A 86 8.03 7.46 13.41
C TYR A 86 7.37 7.21 12.06
N VAL A 87 7.33 8.23 11.17
CA VAL A 87 6.74 8.09 9.83
C VAL A 87 7.48 7.03 9.01
N ILE A 88 8.81 7.02 9.05
CA ILE A 88 9.64 6.03 8.33
C ILE A 88 9.33 4.61 8.83
N THR A 89 9.30 4.44 10.15
CA THR A 89 9.01 3.15 10.79
C THR A 89 7.65 2.64 10.36
N SER A 90 6.64 3.48 10.51
CA SER A 90 5.26 3.24 10.13
C SER A 90 5.13 2.81 8.67
N LEU A 91 5.73 3.59 7.77
CA LEU A 91 5.65 3.35 6.33
C LEU A 91 6.41 2.09 5.92
N SER A 92 7.56 1.82 6.54
CA SER A 92 8.35 0.61 6.29
C SER A 92 7.63 -0.67 6.76
N ALA A 93 6.95 -0.62 7.91
CA ALA A 93 6.17 -1.74 8.42
C ALA A 93 4.95 -2.01 7.53
N ILE A 94 4.21 -0.97 7.13
CA ILE A 94 3.09 -1.11 6.17
C ILE A 94 3.59 -1.72 4.86
N MET A 95 4.68 -1.18 4.29
CA MET A 95 5.23 -1.68 3.03
C MET A 95 5.73 -3.13 3.15
N TYR A 96 6.32 -3.50 4.29
CA TYR A 96 6.71 -4.89 4.54
C TYR A 96 5.49 -5.82 4.45
N VAL A 97 4.36 -5.46 5.06
CA VAL A 97 3.13 -6.27 4.98
C VAL A 97 2.59 -6.31 3.55
N VAL A 98 2.45 -5.17 2.89
CA VAL A 98 1.89 -5.07 1.53
C VAL A 98 2.70 -5.85 0.50
N VAL A 99 4.04 -5.83 0.59
CA VAL A 99 4.93 -6.47 -0.39
C VAL A 99 5.11 -7.96 -0.14
N THR A 100 4.99 -8.42 1.11
CA THR A 100 5.34 -9.79 1.50
C THR A 100 4.14 -10.65 1.88
N THR A 101 2.92 -10.12 1.74
CA THR A 101 1.69 -10.82 2.14
C THR A 101 0.73 -10.81 0.97
N SER A 102 0.24 -11.98 0.55
CA SER A 102 -0.72 -12.05 -0.55
C SER A 102 -2.12 -11.60 -0.09
N PRO A 103 -2.95 -11.06 -0.99
CA PRO A 103 -4.34 -10.71 -0.68
C PRO A 103 -5.16 -11.89 -0.12
N SER A 104 -4.84 -13.13 -0.55
CA SER A 104 -5.45 -14.36 -0.03
C SER A 104 -5.08 -14.66 1.41
N GLU A 105 -3.82 -14.44 1.81
CA GLU A 105 -3.40 -14.55 3.21
C GLU A 105 -4.12 -13.49 4.04
N ILE A 106 -4.22 -12.24 3.57
CA ILE A 106 -4.93 -11.17 4.27
C ILE A 106 -6.40 -11.57 4.52
N GLU A 107 -7.09 -12.11 3.52
CA GLU A 107 -8.47 -12.59 3.65
C GLU A 107 -8.60 -13.75 4.66
N GLU A 108 -7.69 -14.72 4.62
CA GLU A 108 -7.67 -15.87 5.52
C GLU A 108 -7.47 -15.45 6.99
N TYR A 109 -6.52 -14.55 7.25
CA TYR A 109 -6.12 -14.21 8.62
C TYR A 109 -6.91 -13.06 9.24
N LEU A 110 -7.32 -12.05 8.45
CA LEU A 110 -8.17 -10.96 8.95
C LEU A 110 -9.67 -11.29 8.86
N LYS A 111 -10.02 -12.42 8.23
CA LYS A 111 -11.41 -12.85 7.99
C LYS A 111 -12.24 -11.81 7.21
N ILE A 112 -11.58 -10.98 6.39
CA ILE A 112 -12.22 -9.97 5.54
C ILE A 112 -12.51 -10.63 4.19
N LYS A 113 -13.76 -11.02 3.98
CA LYS A 113 -14.20 -11.66 2.74
C LYS A 113 -14.08 -10.71 1.55
N GLY A 114 -13.61 -11.21 0.41
CA GLY A 114 -13.59 -10.51 -0.87
C GLY A 114 -12.30 -9.77 -1.21
N VAL A 115 -11.31 -9.70 -0.32
CA VAL A 115 -10.04 -9.00 -0.56
C VAL A 115 -9.24 -9.67 -1.69
N ALA A 116 -9.16 -11.01 -1.71
CA ALA A 116 -8.44 -11.73 -2.76
C ALA A 116 -9.14 -11.61 -4.12
N ARG A 117 -10.47 -11.69 -4.12
CA ARG A 117 -11.31 -11.52 -5.32
C ARG A 117 -11.13 -10.12 -5.90
N PHE A 118 -11.21 -9.10 -5.05
CA PHE A 118 -11.01 -7.71 -5.44
C PHE A 118 -9.61 -7.47 -6.02
N ALA A 119 -8.56 -7.94 -5.34
CA ALA A 119 -7.20 -7.79 -5.84
C ALA A 119 -7.01 -8.48 -7.20
N THR A 120 -7.56 -9.68 -7.38
CA THR A 120 -7.48 -10.42 -8.64
C THR A 120 -8.18 -9.67 -9.78
N LEU A 121 -9.35 -9.08 -9.50
CA LEU A 121 -10.08 -8.26 -10.46
C LEU A 121 -9.30 -7.00 -10.87
N VAL A 122 -8.70 -6.31 -9.89
CA VAL A 122 -7.85 -5.13 -10.15
C VAL A 122 -6.65 -5.50 -11.01
N TYR A 123 -5.97 -6.62 -10.72
CA TYR A 123 -4.84 -7.07 -11.54
C TYR A 123 -5.26 -7.48 -12.95
N ALA A 124 -6.40 -8.14 -13.11
CA ALA A 124 -6.92 -8.55 -14.42
C ALA A 124 -7.33 -7.34 -15.28
N LEU A 125 -7.89 -6.30 -14.67
CA LEU A 125 -8.33 -5.08 -15.37
C LEU A 125 -7.19 -4.12 -15.69
N LYS A 126 -6.04 -4.23 -15.02
CA LYS A 126 -4.91 -3.29 -15.16
C LYS A 126 -4.50 -3.06 -16.62
N GLU A 127 -4.28 -4.14 -17.38
CA GLU A 127 -3.80 -4.04 -18.76
C GLU A 127 -4.86 -3.48 -19.71
N GLU A 128 -6.14 -3.80 -19.48
CA GLU A 128 -7.25 -3.24 -20.26
C GLU A 128 -7.45 -1.75 -19.98
N VAL A 129 -7.37 -1.35 -18.71
CA VAL A 129 -7.43 0.06 -18.31
C VAL A 129 -6.27 0.84 -18.95
N LEU A 130 -5.06 0.28 -18.98
CA LEU A 130 -3.92 0.88 -19.66
C LEU A 130 -4.15 0.98 -21.17
N MET A 131 -4.69 -0.06 -21.81
CA MET A 131 -4.98 -0.05 -23.24
C MET A 131 -6.04 1.01 -23.60
N ILE A 132 -7.11 1.11 -22.80
CA ILE A 132 -8.15 2.13 -22.97
C ILE A 132 -7.51 3.51 -22.82
N TYR A 133 -6.71 3.72 -21.77
CA TYR A 133 -6.03 4.99 -21.54
C TYR A 133 -5.13 5.40 -22.71
N GLU A 134 -4.24 4.53 -23.18
CA GLU A 134 -3.34 4.82 -24.30
C GLU A 134 -4.11 5.06 -25.61
N THR A 135 -5.24 4.36 -25.82
CA THR A 135 -6.11 4.58 -26.99
C THR A 135 -6.74 5.97 -26.99
N PHE A 136 -7.22 6.43 -25.83
CA PHE A 136 -7.79 7.77 -25.69
C PHE A 136 -6.72 8.85 -25.75
N LYS A 137 -5.54 8.60 -25.18
CA LYS A 137 -4.37 9.47 -25.28
C LYS A 137 -3.94 9.68 -26.73
N ALA A 138 -3.89 8.61 -27.54
CA ALA A 138 -3.62 8.71 -28.99
C ALA A 138 -4.64 9.56 -29.75
N ARG A 139 -5.85 9.73 -29.20
CA ARG A 139 -6.92 10.57 -29.74
C ARG A 139 -6.97 11.98 -29.14
N GLY A 140 -5.99 12.35 -28.31
CA GLY A 140 -5.89 13.66 -27.66
C GLY A 140 -6.72 13.81 -26.38
N PHE A 141 -7.26 12.71 -25.84
CA PHE A 141 -7.96 12.67 -24.56
C PHE A 141 -7.01 12.17 -23.47
N GLU A 142 -6.56 13.07 -22.61
CA GLU A 142 -5.65 12.77 -21.51
C GLU A 142 -6.35 12.92 -20.16
N ILE A 143 -6.07 11.99 -19.25
CA ILE A 143 -6.47 12.09 -17.84
C ILE A 143 -5.58 13.16 -17.21
N GLY A 144 -6.18 14.27 -16.81
CA GLY A 144 -5.47 15.39 -16.23
C GLY A 144 -6.42 16.43 -15.65
N ILE A 145 -5.92 17.65 -15.48
CA ILE A 145 -6.69 18.75 -14.85
C ILE A 145 -7.90 19.13 -15.72
N ASN A 146 -7.84 18.89 -17.04
CA ASN A 146 -8.95 19.17 -17.94
C ASN A 146 -10.01 18.06 -17.87
N PHE A 147 -11.06 18.33 -17.10
CA PHE A 147 -12.18 17.42 -16.86
C PHE A 147 -12.85 16.93 -18.15
N LYS A 148 -13.03 17.81 -19.16
CA LYS A 148 -13.67 17.44 -20.43
C LYS A 148 -12.87 16.40 -21.22
N ARG A 149 -11.55 16.44 -21.14
CA ARG A 149 -10.66 15.47 -21.80
C ARG A 149 -10.49 14.16 -21.01
N THR A 150 -10.77 14.23 -19.72
CA THR A 150 -10.65 13.11 -18.78
C THR A 150 -11.92 12.24 -18.74
N ILE A 151 -13.09 12.83 -18.99
CA ILE A 151 -14.37 12.10 -18.95
C ILE A 151 -14.40 10.89 -19.91
N PRO A 152 -14.05 11.00 -21.21
CA PRO A 152 -14.17 9.88 -22.13
C PRO A 152 -13.37 8.63 -21.74
N PRO A 153 -12.07 8.70 -21.38
CA PRO A 153 -11.35 7.53 -20.91
C PRO A 153 -11.91 6.96 -19.60
N LEU A 154 -12.36 7.80 -18.67
CA LEU A 154 -12.95 7.33 -17.41
C LEU A 154 -14.27 6.59 -17.62
N ILE A 155 -15.16 7.10 -18.47
CA ILE A 155 -16.41 6.41 -18.82
C ILE A 155 -16.11 5.07 -19.46
N ALA A 156 -15.16 5.01 -20.41
CA ALA A 156 -14.79 3.76 -21.06
C ALA A 156 -14.22 2.73 -20.07
N ILE A 157 -13.37 3.16 -19.14
CA ILE A 157 -12.86 2.30 -18.05
C ILE A 157 -14.01 1.77 -17.19
N LEU A 158 -14.96 2.64 -16.81
CA LEU A 158 -16.10 2.26 -15.97
C LEU A 158 -16.98 1.23 -16.66
N VAL A 159 -17.37 1.48 -17.91
CA VAL A 159 -18.22 0.57 -18.69
C VAL A 159 -17.53 -0.78 -18.87
N ASN A 160 -16.25 -0.80 -19.26
CA ASN A 160 -15.51 -2.06 -19.40
C ASN A 160 -15.44 -2.84 -18.09
N THR A 161 -15.29 -2.14 -16.96
CA THR A 161 -15.25 -2.77 -15.64
C THR A 161 -16.60 -3.38 -15.25
N ILE A 162 -17.71 -2.72 -15.58
CA ILE A 162 -19.07 -3.22 -15.37
C ILE A 162 -19.31 -4.48 -16.21
N ASP A 163 -18.98 -4.45 -17.51
CA ASP A 163 -19.14 -5.59 -18.41
C ASP A 163 -18.33 -6.80 -17.92
N ARG A 164 -17.11 -6.57 -17.43
CA ARG A 164 -16.27 -7.63 -16.85
C ARG A 164 -16.89 -8.24 -15.59
N MET A 165 -17.47 -7.40 -14.72
CA MET A 165 -18.13 -7.87 -13.51
C MET A 165 -19.35 -8.72 -13.84
N ILE A 166 -20.18 -8.29 -14.81
CA ILE A 166 -21.35 -9.06 -15.27
C ILE A 166 -20.90 -10.42 -15.83
N THR A 167 -19.91 -10.43 -16.71
CA THR A 167 -19.39 -11.66 -17.31
C THR A 167 -18.84 -12.62 -16.25
N LEU A 168 -18.16 -12.09 -15.22
CA LEU A 168 -17.66 -12.89 -14.10
C LEU A 168 -18.80 -13.44 -13.25
N GLU A 169 -19.83 -12.64 -12.97
CA GLU A 169 -21.01 -13.07 -12.24
C GLU A 169 -21.74 -14.20 -12.98
N GLU A 170 -21.96 -14.05 -14.29
CA GLU A 170 -22.59 -15.08 -15.14
C GLU A 170 -21.75 -16.36 -15.18
N SER A 171 -20.43 -16.24 -15.31
CA SER A 171 -19.52 -17.39 -15.28
C SER A 171 -19.54 -18.12 -13.93
N LEU A 172 -19.65 -17.38 -12.83
CA LEU A 172 -19.75 -17.97 -11.48
C LEU A 172 -21.09 -18.67 -11.27
N LYS A 173 -22.20 -18.06 -11.73
CA LYS A 173 -23.52 -18.69 -11.73
C LYS A 173 -23.53 -19.98 -12.54
N ALA A 174 -22.92 -19.99 -13.73
CA ALA A 174 -22.78 -21.18 -14.56
C ALA A 174 -21.97 -22.31 -13.90
N ARG A 175 -21.06 -21.96 -12.98
CA ARG A 175 -20.28 -22.91 -12.16
C ARG A 175 -21.02 -23.37 -10.89
N GLY A 176 -22.27 -22.97 -10.70
CA GLY A 176 -23.08 -23.36 -9.54
C GLY A 176 -22.82 -22.54 -8.28
N TYR A 177 -22.09 -21.42 -8.37
CA TYR A 177 -22.00 -20.47 -7.26
C TYR A 177 -23.29 -19.64 -7.21
N VAL A 178 -24.16 -19.98 -6.26
CA VAL A 178 -25.38 -19.21 -5.97
C VAL A 178 -25.04 -18.19 -4.87
N THR A 179 -25.43 -16.93 -5.09
CA THR A 179 -25.30 -15.82 -4.14
C THR A 179 -26.09 -16.06 -2.87
#